data_AF-A0A6V7KUQ4-F1
#
_entry.id   AF-A0A6V7KUQ4-F1
#
_cell.length_a   1.000
_cell.length_b   1.000
_cell.length_c   1.000
_cell.angle_alpha   90.00
_cell.angle_beta   90.00
_cell.angle_gamma   90.00
#
_symmetry.space_group_name_H-M   'P 1'
#
loop_
_entity.id
_entity.type
_entity.pdbx_description
1 polymer ?
#
loop_
_entity_poly.entity_id
_entity_poly.type
_entity_poly.pdbx_seq_one_letter_code
_entity_poly.pdbx_strand_id
1 'polypeptide(L)'
;SLVTISLPIGSLLSGPLVDKFGRKTVCILTCLPSIISWIILTITTNLHLIYTARAIAGIAAGLSTASVIYVIEITHPKIRAM
;
A
#
# COMPACT_ATOMS: atom_id res chain seq x y z
N SER A 1 3.29 9.06 -13.74
CA SER A 1 3.19 7.60 -14.02
C SER A 1 1.83 7.08 -13.56
N LEU A 2 1.29 6.01 -14.16
CA LEU A 2 -0.03 5.44 -13.77
C LEU A 2 -0.13 5.17 -12.26
N VAL A 3 0.97 4.69 -11.67
CA VAL A 3 1.13 4.51 -10.21
C VAL A 3 0.84 5.77 -9.40
N THR A 4 1.29 6.94 -9.85
CA THR A 4 1.14 8.20 -9.12
C THR A 4 -0.33 8.64 -9.07
N ILE A 5 -1.10 8.31 -10.11
CA ILE A 5 -2.53 8.62 -10.19
C ILE A 5 -3.33 7.66 -9.29
N SER A 6 -2.92 6.40 -9.20
CA SER A 6 -3.58 5.39 -8.36
C SER A 6 -3.22 5.48 -6.86
N LEU A 7 -2.14 6.19 -6.53
CA LEU A 7 -1.65 6.37 -5.16
C LEU A 7 -2.61 7.09 -4.20
N PRO A 8 -3.21 8.26 -4.55
CA PRO A 8 -4.17 8.93 -3.67
C PRO A 8 -5.40 8.07 -3.35
N ILE A 9 -5.81 7.21 -4.28
CA ILE A 9 -6.92 6.26 -4.08
C ILE A 9 -6.55 5.25 -2.98
N GLY A 10 -5.36 4.67 -3.06
CA GLY A 10 -4.85 3.77 -2.01
C GLY A 10 -4.67 4.48 -0.67
N SER A 11 -4.17 5.73 -0.68
CA SER A 11 -3.99 6.51 0.55
C SER A 11 -5.33 6.86 1.20
N LEU A 12 -6.37 7.17 0.43
CA LEU A 12 -7.71 7.47 0.95
C LEU A 12 -8.36 6.23 1.58
N LEU A 13 -8.16 5.04 0.99
CA LEU A 13 -8.62 3.78 1.57
C LEU A 13 -7.86 3.38 2.84
N SER A 14 -6.60 3.81 2.99
CA SER A 14 -5.75 3.39 4.11
C SER A 14 -6.34 3.77 5.48
N GLY A 15 -6.90 4.97 5.63
CA GLY A 15 -7.46 5.46 6.90
C GLY A 15 -8.62 4.59 7.41
N PRO A 16 -9.72 4.46 6.66
CA PRO A 16 -10.85 3.62 7.07
C PRO A 16 -10.49 2.14 7.28
N LEU A 17 -9.55 1.61 6.48
CA LEU A 17 -9.08 0.24 6.65
C LEU A 17 -8.33 0.06 7.97
N VAL A 18 -7.49 1.03 8.33
CA VAL A 18 -6.73 1.03 9.59
C VAL A 18 -7.65 1.03 10.79
N ASP A 19 -8.67 1.88 10.76
CA ASP A 19 -9.64 2.00 11.86
C ASP A 19 -10.51 0.76 12.00
N LYS A 20 -10.84 0.07 10.88
CA LYS A 20 -11.76 -1.07 10.88
C LYS A 20 -11.10 -2.42 11.13
N PHE A 21 -9.91 -2.68 10.57
CA PHE A 21 -9.24 -3.99 10.62
C PHE A 21 -8.09 -4.07 11.63
N GLY A 22 -7.72 -2.94 12.23
CA GLY A 22 -6.57 -2.84 13.12
C GLY A 22 -5.26 -2.69 12.36
N ARG A 23 -4.35 -1.91 12.95
CA ARG A 23 -3.15 -1.38 12.30
C ARG A 23 -2.17 -2.47 11.82
N LYS A 24 -2.03 -3.56 12.58
CA LYS A 24 -1.17 -4.70 12.22
C LYS A 24 -1.69 -5.45 10.98
N THR A 25 -3.00 -5.66 10.90
CA THR A 25 -3.65 -6.36 9.79
C THR A 25 -3.50 -5.58 8.50
N VAL A 26 -3.67 -4.26 8.56
CA VAL A 26 -3.51 -3.41 7.37
C VAL A 26 -2.08 -3.45 6.85
N CYS A 27 -1.07 -3.45 7.72
CA CYS A 27 0.33 -3.56 7.31
C CYS A 27 0.58 -4.85 6.48
N ILE A 28 0.09 -5.99 6.95
CA ILE A 28 0.16 -7.27 6.22
C ILE A 28 -0.65 -7.20 4.92
N LEU A 29 -1.84 -6.59 4.96
CA LEU A 29 -2.71 -6.41 3.82
C LEU A 29 -2.09 -5.53 2.73
N THR A 30 -1.18 -4.61 3.05
CA THR A 30 -0.44 -3.82 2.03
C THR A 30 0.58 -4.66 1.25
N CYS A 31 1.10 -5.71 1.89
CA CYS A 31 2.12 -6.57 1.31
C CYS A 31 1.53 -7.50 0.24
N LEU A 32 0.31 -8.00 0.45
CA LEU A 32 -0.40 -8.86 -0.49
C LEU A 32 -0.59 -8.23 -1.90
N PRO A 33 -1.20 -7.05 -2.08
CA PRO A 33 -1.38 -6.42 -3.39
C PRO A 33 -0.04 -5.98 -4.00
N SER A 34 0.97 -5.68 -3.17
CA SER A 34 2.34 -5.44 -3.67
C SER A 34 2.89 -6.71 -4.34
N ILE A 35 2.84 -7.86 -3.66
CA ILE A 35 3.30 -9.14 -4.20
C ILE A 35 2.52 -9.50 -5.48
N ILE A 36 1.19 -9.35 -5.46
CA ILE A 36 0.32 -9.63 -6.61
C ILE A 36 0.74 -8.76 -7.82
N SER A 37 0.96 -7.46 -7.61
CA SER A 37 1.38 -6.55 -8.69
C SER A 37 2.70 -6.98 -9.31
N TRP A 38 3.68 -7.36 -8.50
CA TRP A 38 5.00 -7.81 -8.98
C TRP A 38 4.91 -9.13 -9.75
N ILE A 39 4.14 -10.10 -9.26
CA ILE A 39 3.91 -11.37 -9.96
C ILE A 39 3.30 -11.11 -11.34
N ILE A 40 2.26 -10.27 -11.41
CA ILE A 40 1.61 -9.92 -12.66
C ILE A 40 2.60 -9.26 -13.63
N LEU A 41 3.42 -8.32 -13.15
CA LEU A 41 4.46 -7.66 -13.95
C LEU A 41 5.50 -8.65 -14.52
N THR A 42 5.88 -9.68 -13.75
CA THR A 42 6.90 -10.65 -14.20
C THR A 42 6.39 -11.62 -15.26
N ILE A 43 5.11 -11.98 -15.22
CA ILE A 43 4.54 -13.01 -16.11
C ILE A 43 3.97 -12.37 -17.38
N THR A 44 3.55 -11.10 -17.33
CA THR A 44 2.75 -10.51 -18.39
C THR A 44 3.55 -9.74 -19.43
N THR A 45 3.22 -9.97 -20.70
CA THR A 45 3.75 -9.23 -21.86
C THR A 45 2.68 -8.34 -22.51
N ASN A 46 1.43 -8.40 -22.02
CA ASN A 46 0.30 -7.64 -22.54
C ASN A 46 0.25 -6.24 -21.93
N LEU A 47 0.17 -5.20 -22.77
CA LEU A 47 0.11 -3.79 -22.35
C LEU A 47 -1.03 -3.52 -21.35
N HIS A 48 -2.22 -4.05 -21.60
CA HIS A 48 -3.37 -3.89 -20.70
C HIS A 48 -3.10 -4.44 -19.30
N LEU A 49 -2.40 -5.56 -19.23
CA LEU A 49 -2.12 -6.28 -18.00
C LEU A 49 -0.95 -5.63 -17.22
N ILE A 50 -0.03 -5.00 -17.94
CA ILE A 50 0.96 -4.09 -17.34
C ILE A 50 0.25 -2.89 -16.72
N TYR A 51 -0.73 -2.26 -17.40
CA TYR A 51 -1.47 -1.13 -16.83
C TYR A 51 -2.23 -1.49 -15.55
N THR A 52 -2.91 -2.64 -15.52
CA THR A 52 -3.60 -3.10 -14.31
C THR A 52 -2.61 -3.38 -13.17
N ALA A 53 -1.48 -4.03 -13.46
CA ALA A 53 -0.43 -4.27 -12.47
C ALA A 53 0.12 -2.97 -11.88
N ARG A 54 0.31 -1.94 -12.73
CA ARG A 54 0.76 -0.60 -12.29
C ARG A 54 -0.30 0.11 -11.46
N ALA A 55 -1.58 -0.02 -11.77
CA ALA A 55 -2.64 0.54 -10.94
C ALA A 55 -2.67 -0.11 -9.54
N ILE A 56 -2.54 -1.45 -9.48
CA ILE A 56 -2.47 -2.21 -8.22
C ILE A 56 -1.23 -1.80 -7.42
N ALA A 57 -0.07 -1.64 -8.07
CA ALA A 57 1.15 -1.16 -7.42
C ALA A 57 0.95 0.21 -6.76
N GLY A 58 0.25 1.13 -7.43
CA GLY A 58 -0.01 2.46 -6.89
C GLY A 58 -0.95 2.43 -5.69
N ILE A 59 -2.01 1.62 -5.75
CA ILE A 59 -2.92 1.42 -4.62
C ILE A 59 -2.17 0.82 -3.43
N ALA A 60 -1.35 -0.21 -3.65
CA ALA A 60 -0.55 -0.85 -2.62
C ALA A 60 0.45 0.13 -1.97
N ALA A 61 1.10 0.97 -2.79
CA ALA A 61 1.99 2.02 -2.30
C ALA A 61 1.24 3.07 -1.46
N GLY A 62 0.02 3.48 -1.85
CA GLY A 62 -0.81 4.37 -1.04
C GLY A 62 -1.21 3.74 0.30
N LEU A 63 -1.50 2.44 0.32
CA LEU A 63 -1.83 1.69 1.53
C LEU A 63 -0.65 1.60 2.50
N SER A 64 0.60 1.57 2.00
CA SER A 64 1.81 1.45 2.81
C SER A 64 2.00 2.59 3.83
N THR A 65 1.33 3.72 3.66
CA THR A 65 1.31 4.83 4.63
C THR A 65 0.79 4.39 6.01
N ALA A 66 -0.10 3.39 6.06
CA ALA A 66 -0.58 2.79 7.31
C ALA A 66 0.54 2.13 8.13
N SER A 67 1.58 1.60 7.47
CA SER A 67 2.71 0.97 8.16
C SER A 67 3.54 1.99 8.93
N VAL A 68 3.71 3.19 8.38
CA VAL A 68 4.42 4.31 9.02
C VAL A 68 3.67 4.73 10.29
N ILE A 69 2.35 4.86 10.21
CA ILE A 69 1.49 5.19 11.37
C ILE A 69 1.63 4.13 12.46
N TYR A 70 1.59 2.84 12.09
CA TYR A 70 1.77 1.76 13.05
C TYR A 70 3.13 1.80 13.74
N VAL A 71 4.23 2.02 13.00
CA VAL A 71 5.59 2.13 13.56
C VAL A 71 5.66 3.30 14.56
N ILE A 72 5.05 4.43 14.20
CA ILE A 72 5.02 5.62 15.06
C ILE A 72 4.33 5.37 16.40
N GLU A 73 3.33 4.49 16.44
CA GLU A 73 2.56 4.20 17.66
C GLU A 73 3.21 3.17 18.57
N ILE A 74 3.94 2.22 18.01
CA ILE A 74 4.72 1.26 18.81
C ILE A 74 6.03 1.86 19.31
N THR A 75 6.47 2.99 18.76
CA THR A 75 7.71 3.66 19.13
C THR A 75 7.56 4.41 20.45
N HIS A 76 8.55 4.28 21.33
CA HIS A 76 8.56 4.96 22.63
C HIS A 76 8.56 6.48 22.44
N PRO A 77 7.77 7.27 23.19
CA PRO A 77 7.58 8.71 22.98
C PRO A 77 8.88 9.55 22.97
N LYS A 78 9.98 9.06 23.55
CA LYS A 78 11.29 9.75 23.53
C LYS A 78 12.02 9.70 22.19
N ILE A 79 11.64 8.80 21.28
CA ILE A 79 12.34 8.54 20.01
C ILE A 79 11.44 8.80 18.79
N ARG A 80 10.21 9.29 19.02
CA ARG A 80 9.25 9.60 17.96
C ARG A 80 9.72 10.87 17.25
N ALA A 81 10.51 10.72 16.18
CA ALA A 81 10.79 11.82 15.26
C ALA A 81 9.48 12.15 14.51
N MET A 82 9.01 13.38 14.68
CA MET A 82 7.85 13.95 13.97
C MET A 82 8.28 14.40 12.58
#